data_AF-Q6RD70-F1
#
_entry.id   AF-Q6RD70-F1
#
_cell.length_a   1.000
_cell.length_b   1.000
_cell.length_c   1.000
_cell.angle_alpha   90.00
_cell.angle_beta   90.00
_cell.angle_gamma   90.00
#
_symmetry.space_group_name_H-M   'P 1'
#
loop_
_entity.id
_entity.type
_entity.pdbx_description
1 polymer ?
#
loop_
_entity_poly.entity_id
_entity_poly.type
_entity_poly.pdbx_seq_one_letter_code
_entity_poly.pdbx_strand_id
1 'polypeptide(L)'
;MKKYLLGIGLILALIACKQNVSSLDEKNSVSVDLPGEMKVLVSKEKDKDGKYSLIATVDKLELKGTSDKSNGSGVLEGVKADKSKAKLTISDDLSKTTFEVFKEDGKTLVSRKVNSKDKSSTEEKFNENGKLSEKVATRANGNRLEYTEIKSDGSGKAKEVLKTLTLEGTLATDGKTTLTVKEGTVTLSKNIAKSGEITVELNDTDTTQATKKTGEWDSKTSTLTISVNSKKTKQLVFTKESTITVQKYDSAGTNLEGSAVEIKTLDELKNALK
;
A
#
# COMPACT_ATOMS: atom_id res chain seq x y z
N MET A 1 -56.93 35.35 0.82
CA MET A 1 -57.14 35.00 -0.60
C MET A 1 -55.83 35.20 -1.37
N LYS A 2 -55.44 34.19 -2.19
CA LYS A 2 -54.36 34.15 -3.21
C LYS A 2 -52.91 34.28 -2.67
N LYS A 3 -52.12 33.21 -2.49
CA LYS A 3 -51.51 32.18 -3.39
C LYS A 3 -50.37 32.67 -4.30
N TYR A 4 -49.34 31.80 -4.36
CA TYR A 4 -48.26 31.60 -5.35
C TYR A 4 -46.93 32.34 -5.07
N LEU A 5 -45.72 31.79 -5.26
CA LEU A 5 -45.20 30.43 -5.50
C LEU A 5 -43.66 30.56 -5.62
N LEU A 6 -42.91 29.52 -5.23
CA LEU A 6 -41.59 29.09 -5.74
C LEU A 6 -40.37 30.05 -5.67
N GLY A 7 -39.24 29.51 -5.17
CA GLY A 7 -37.93 30.11 -5.42
C GLY A 7 -36.77 29.53 -4.60
N ILE A 8 -36.55 28.21 -4.66
CA ILE A 8 -35.29 27.59 -4.23
C ILE A 8 -34.22 28.01 -5.25
N GLY A 9 -33.28 28.85 -4.82
CA GLY A 9 -32.08 29.21 -5.57
C GLY A 9 -30.85 28.97 -4.71
N LEU A 10 -30.42 27.72 -4.58
CA LEU A 10 -29.12 27.38 -4.03
C LEU A 10 -28.06 27.79 -5.06
N ILE A 11 -27.47 28.96 -4.89
CA ILE A 11 -26.34 29.43 -5.70
C ILE A 11 -25.11 28.59 -5.30
N LEU A 12 -24.91 27.48 -6.01
CA LEU A 12 -23.59 26.85 -6.13
C LEU A 12 -22.77 27.74 -7.06
N ALA A 13 -22.00 28.67 -6.48
CA ALA A 13 -20.96 29.37 -7.21
C ALA A 13 -19.87 28.36 -7.60
N LEU A 14 -19.96 27.83 -8.82
CA LEU A 14 -18.79 27.27 -9.50
C LEU A 14 -17.83 28.43 -9.77
N ILE A 15 -16.84 28.59 -8.89
CA ILE A 15 -15.62 29.35 -9.23
C ILE A 15 -14.81 28.46 -10.16
N ALA A 16 -15.19 28.43 -11.43
CA ALA A 16 -14.24 28.14 -12.49
C ALA A 16 -13.46 29.44 -12.71
N CYS A 17 -12.48 29.72 -11.83
CA CYS A 17 -11.44 30.67 -12.19
C CYS A 17 -10.75 30.10 -13.42
N LYS A 18 -11.05 30.70 -14.57
CA LYS A 18 -10.24 30.64 -15.78
C LYS A 18 -8.87 31.20 -15.41
N GLN A 19 -8.01 30.36 -14.85
CA GLN A 19 -6.67 30.74 -14.44
C GLN A 19 -5.89 31.06 -15.72
N ASN A 20 -5.65 32.36 -15.95
CA ASN A 20 -4.55 32.82 -16.79
C ASN A 20 -3.24 32.47 -16.06
N VAL A 21 -2.91 31.18 -16.00
CA VAL A 21 -1.55 30.76 -15.71
C VAL A 21 -0.77 31.08 -16.99
N SER A 22 -0.02 32.18 -16.98
CA SER A 22 1.02 32.43 -17.98
C SER A 22 1.80 31.12 -18.19
N SER A 23 2.04 30.71 -19.43
CA SER A 23 2.71 29.43 -19.72
C SER A 23 3.98 29.29 -18.88
N LEU A 24 3.96 28.42 -17.86
CA LEU A 24 5.20 28.04 -17.19
C LEU A 24 5.98 27.20 -18.19
N ASP A 25 7.24 27.57 -18.38
CA ASP A 25 8.22 26.80 -19.12
C ASP A 25 9.48 26.64 -18.25
N GLU A 26 10.45 25.85 -18.71
CA GLU A 26 11.69 25.62 -17.96
C GLU A 26 12.50 26.90 -17.70
N LYS A 27 12.28 27.97 -18.47
CA LYS A 27 13.04 29.23 -18.32
C LYS A 27 12.50 30.08 -17.19
N ASN A 28 11.19 30.07 -16.96
CA ASN A 28 10.52 30.88 -15.92
C ASN A 28 10.12 30.09 -14.66
N SER A 29 10.52 28.81 -14.57
CA SER A 29 10.16 27.93 -13.45
C SER A 29 11.36 27.22 -12.81
N VAL A 30 11.12 26.60 -11.67
CA VAL A 30 12.03 25.68 -10.96
C VAL A 30 11.38 24.31 -10.95
N SER A 31 12.10 23.28 -11.39
CA SER A 31 11.67 21.90 -11.30
C SER A 31 12.01 21.32 -9.93
N VAL A 32 11.03 20.71 -9.29
CA VAL A 32 11.16 20.04 -7.99
C VAL A 32 10.81 18.57 -8.15
N ASP A 33 11.72 17.68 -7.76
CA ASP A 33 11.49 16.23 -7.75
C ASP A 33 10.64 15.83 -6.53
N LEU A 34 9.70 14.92 -6.72
CA LEU A 34 8.71 14.51 -5.73
C LEU A 34 8.66 12.99 -5.54
N PRO A 35 8.16 12.51 -4.39
CA PRO A 35 7.85 11.09 -4.19
C PRO A 35 6.98 10.51 -5.32
N GLY A 36 7.33 9.30 -5.78
CA GLY A 36 6.65 8.61 -6.87
C GLY A 36 7.18 8.95 -8.27
N GLU A 37 8.44 9.40 -8.36
CA GLU A 37 9.11 9.76 -9.64
C GLU A 37 8.39 10.89 -10.39
N MET A 38 7.65 11.72 -9.65
CA MET A 38 6.95 12.88 -10.20
C MET A 38 7.82 14.13 -10.13
N LYS A 39 7.49 15.10 -10.99
CA LYS A 39 8.08 16.44 -10.94
C LYS A 39 6.97 17.49 -10.95
N VAL A 40 7.23 18.60 -10.28
CA VAL A 40 6.41 19.80 -10.36
C VAL A 40 7.26 20.99 -10.76
N LEU A 41 6.75 21.81 -11.68
CA LEU A 41 7.31 23.11 -12.02
C LEU A 41 6.65 24.17 -11.15
N VAL A 42 7.48 25.01 -10.54
CA VAL A 42 7.05 26.13 -9.69
C VAL A 42 7.49 27.43 -10.33
N SER A 43 6.61 28.43 -10.42
CA SER A 43 7.01 29.73 -10.98
C SER A 43 8.11 30.38 -10.12
N LYS A 44 9.04 31.11 -10.76
CA LYS A 44 10.07 31.87 -10.03
C LYS A 44 9.49 33.07 -9.28
N GLU A 45 8.41 33.63 -9.83
CA GLU A 45 7.73 34.82 -9.29
C GLU A 45 6.30 34.50 -8.87
N LYS A 46 5.76 35.36 -8.02
CA LYS A 46 4.36 35.30 -7.61
C LYS A 46 3.47 35.90 -8.69
N ASP A 47 2.27 35.36 -8.82
CA ASP A 47 1.21 35.92 -9.64
C ASP A 47 0.61 37.19 -9.01
N LYS A 48 -0.38 37.77 -9.71
CA LYS A 48 -1.09 38.97 -9.26
C LYS A 48 -1.79 38.82 -7.90
N ASP A 49 -2.04 37.59 -7.47
CA ASP A 49 -2.71 37.26 -6.20
C ASP A 49 -1.68 36.91 -5.10
N GLY A 50 -0.38 37.08 -5.39
CA GLY A 50 0.72 36.86 -4.45
C GLY A 50 1.10 35.40 -4.26
N LYS A 51 0.69 34.51 -5.17
CA LYS A 51 0.89 33.05 -5.10
C LYS A 51 1.84 32.54 -6.18
N TYR A 52 2.50 31.42 -5.93
CA TYR A 52 3.31 30.71 -6.91
C TYR A 52 2.41 29.81 -7.77
N SER A 53 2.60 29.82 -9.08
CA SER A 53 1.93 28.91 -10.01
C SER A 53 2.64 27.56 -10.03
N LEU A 54 1.87 26.48 -10.10
CA LEU A 54 2.34 25.09 -10.13
C LEU A 54 1.82 24.38 -11.37
N ILE A 55 2.71 23.62 -12.04
CA ILE A 55 2.33 22.70 -13.13
C ILE A 55 3.00 21.35 -12.91
N ALA A 56 2.25 20.26 -13.04
CA ALA A 56 2.79 18.91 -13.07
C ALA A 56 2.11 18.11 -14.19
N THR A 57 2.82 17.13 -14.74
CA THR A 57 2.22 16.15 -15.67
C THR A 57 2.23 14.78 -15.02
N VAL A 58 1.07 14.17 -14.86
CA VAL A 58 0.90 12.81 -14.30
C VAL A 58 0.11 11.99 -15.32
N ASP A 59 0.64 10.85 -15.77
CA ASP A 59 -0.01 9.99 -16.78
C ASP A 59 -0.49 10.73 -18.04
N LYS A 60 0.35 11.65 -18.55
CA LYS A 60 0.05 12.55 -19.70
C LYS A 60 -1.10 13.56 -19.45
N LEU A 61 -1.57 13.69 -18.21
CA LEU A 61 -2.51 14.72 -17.80
C LEU A 61 -1.76 15.90 -17.18
N GLU A 62 -1.90 17.08 -17.77
CA GLU A 62 -1.42 18.33 -17.19
C GLU A 62 -2.34 18.75 -16.03
N LEU A 63 -1.73 19.03 -14.89
CA LEU A 63 -2.36 19.52 -13.67
C LEU A 63 -1.84 20.91 -13.36
N LYS A 64 -2.73 21.81 -12.95
CA LYS A 64 -2.39 23.20 -12.61
C LYS A 64 -2.88 23.57 -11.23
N GLY A 65 -2.13 24.43 -10.55
CA GLY A 65 -2.51 24.92 -9.23
C GLY A 65 -1.75 26.19 -8.88
N THR A 66 -2.05 26.71 -7.68
CA THR A 66 -1.33 27.83 -7.09
C THR A 66 -1.03 27.53 -5.63
N SER A 67 0.10 28.02 -5.11
CA SER A 67 0.53 27.81 -3.72
C SER A 67 1.08 29.10 -3.10
N ASP A 68 0.93 29.23 -1.78
CA ASP A 68 1.58 30.31 -1.04
C ASP A 68 3.08 30.06 -0.86
N LYS A 69 3.53 28.81 -1.09
CA LYS A 69 4.93 28.37 -0.94
C LYS A 69 5.62 28.20 -2.29
N SER A 70 6.91 28.52 -2.34
CA SER A 70 7.77 28.39 -3.52
C SER A 70 8.47 27.04 -3.64
N ASN A 71 8.26 26.13 -2.69
CA ASN A 71 8.99 24.86 -2.62
C ASN A 71 8.35 23.73 -3.45
N GLY A 72 7.22 23.99 -4.11
CA GLY A 72 6.48 23.00 -4.90
C GLY A 72 5.38 22.26 -4.14
N SER A 73 5.17 22.54 -2.85
CA SER A 73 4.02 22.01 -2.14
C SER A 73 2.73 22.71 -2.54
N GLY A 74 1.60 22.01 -2.44
CA GLY A 74 0.30 22.56 -2.78
C GLY A 74 -0.64 21.53 -3.40
N VAL A 75 -1.69 22.06 -4.03
CA VAL A 75 -2.72 21.27 -4.71
C VAL A 75 -2.76 21.68 -6.17
N LEU A 76 -2.74 20.69 -7.06
CA LEU A 76 -2.91 20.85 -8.50
C LEU A 76 -4.10 20.03 -8.96
N GLU A 77 -4.89 20.58 -9.86
CA GLU A 77 -6.11 19.96 -10.37
C GLU A 77 -6.08 19.89 -11.90
N GLY A 78 -6.81 18.93 -12.44
CA GLY A 78 -6.99 18.76 -13.88
C GLY A 78 -8.22 17.94 -14.20
N VAL A 79 -8.58 17.88 -15.48
CA VAL A 79 -9.75 17.14 -15.96
C VAL A 79 -9.30 16.24 -17.11
N LYS A 80 -9.60 14.95 -16.99
CA LYS A 80 -9.31 13.94 -18.02
C LYS A 80 -10.26 14.10 -19.20
N ALA A 81 -9.94 13.44 -20.32
CA ALA A 81 -10.77 13.46 -21.52
C ALA A 81 -12.18 12.88 -21.31
N ASP A 82 -12.33 11.95 -20.36
CA ASP A 82 -13.61 11.35 -19.94
C ASP A 82 -14.37 12.20 -18.91
N LYS A 83 -13.91 13.44 -18.66
CA LYS A 83 -14.41 14.39 -17.65
C LYS A 83 -14.18 14.00 -16.20
N SER A 84 -13.49 12.89 -15.93
CA SER A 84 -13.04 12.57 -14.57
C SER A 84 -12.13 13.68 -14.06
N LYS A 85 -12.29 14.05 -12.78
CA LYS A 85 -11.45 15.08 -12.15
C LYS A 85 -10.23 14.44 -11.52
N ALA A 86 -9.07 15.06 -11.67
CA ALA A 86 -7.82 14.61 -11.07
C ALA A 86 -7.30 15.68 -10.11
N LYS A 87 -6.73 15.23 -8.99
CA LYS A 87 -6.15 16.09 -7.96
C LYS A 87 -4.82 15.51 -7.50
N LEU A 88 -3.75 16.30 -7.61
CA LEU A 88 -2.46 16.01 -7.01
C LEU A 88 -2.28 16.92 -5.78
N THR A 89 -2.06 16.30 -4.62
CA THR A 89 -1.71 17.01 -3.38
C THR A 89 -0.27 16.66 -3.03
N ILE A 90 0.55 17.68 -2.78
CA ILE A 90 1.96 17.59 -2.42
C ILE A 90 2.11 18.17 -1.01
N SER A 91 2.63 17.37 -0.07
CA SER A 91 2.80 17.81 1.33
C SER A 91 3.80 18.97 1.45
N ASP A 92 3.65 19.77 2.50
CA ASP A 92 4.48 20.96 2.72
C ASP A 92 5.97 20.67 2.87
N ASP A 93 6.31 19.53 3.46
CA ASP A 93 7.67 19.02 3.62
C ASP A 93 8.16 18.19 2.42
N LEU A 94 7.35 18.10 1.36
CA LEU A 94 7.59 17.31 0.14
C LEU A 94 7.79 15.81 0.41
N SER A 95 7.43 15.32 1.60
CA SER A 95 7.64 13.93 1.98
C SER A 95 6.59 12.98 1.40
N LYS A 96 5.48 13.52 0.89
CA LYS A 96 4.34 12.73 0.43
C LYS A 96 3.64 13.39 -0.76
N THR A 97 3.23 12.56 -1.70
CA THR A 97 2.31 12.94 -2.78
C THR A 97 1.05 12.08 -2.71
N THR A 98 -0.08 12.65 -3.10
CA THR A 98 -1.37 11.96 -3.18
C THR A 98 -2.05 12.38 -4.46
N PHE A 99 -2.15 11.44 -5.40
CA PHE A 99 -2.84 11.60 -6.67
C PHE A 99 -4.19 10.89 -6.62
N GLU A 100 -5.26 11.63 -6.80
CA GLU A 100 -6.63 11.15 -6.72
C GLU A 100 -7.34 11.39 -8.05
N VAL A 101 -8.15 10.40 -8.45
CA VAL A 101 -9.07 10.51 -9.58
C VAL A 101 -10.48 10.34 -9.05
N PHE A 102 -11.34 11.27 -9.41
CA PHE A 102 -12.75 11.32 -9.05
C PHE A 102 -13.60 11.19 -10.31
N LYS A 103 -14.86 10.76 -10.13
CA LYS A 103 -15.89 10.91 -11.15
C LYS A 103 -16.10 12.39 -11.53
N GLU A 104 -16.90 12.63 -12.57
CA GLU A 104 -17.25 13.98 -13.04
C GLU A 104 -17.86 14.86 -11.91
N ASP A 105 -18.53 14.24 -10.92
CA ASP A 105 -19.05 14.92 -9.74
C ASP A 105 -17.96 15.59 -8.86
N GLY A 106 -16.69 15.18 -9.00
CA GLY A 106 -15.57 15.63 -8.18
C GLY A 106 -15.60 15.20 -6.72
N LYS A 107 -16.44 14.21 -6.38
CA LYS A 107 -16.66 13.73 -5.01
C LYS A 107 -16.42 12.24 -4.88
N THR A 108 -16.92 11.46 -5.84
CA THR A 108 -16.80 10.01 -5.81
C THR A 108 -15.42 9.60 -6.29
N LEU A 109 -14.61 9.03 -5.40
CA LEU A 109 -13.29 8.50 -5.74
C LEU A 109 -13.40 7.31 -6.70
N VAL A 110 -12.48 7.25 -7.64
CA VAL A 110 -12.26 6.14 -8.58
C VAL A 110 -10.94 5.46 -8.25
N SER A 111 -9.88 6.24 -8.02
CA SER A 111 -8.57 5.73 -7.62
C SER A 111 -7.80 6.73 -6.78
N ARG A 112 -6.89 6.23 -5.95
CA ARG A 112 -5.92 7.02 -5.20
C ARG A 112 -4.56 6.34 -5.24
N LYS A 113 -3.52 7.11 -5.55
CA LYS A 113 -2.11 6.70 -5.42
C LYS A 113 -1.39 7.63 -4.46
N VAL A 114 -0.82 7.05 -3.42
CA VAL A 114 -0.03 7.76 -2.41
C VAL A 114 1.41 7.29 -2.53
N ASN A 115 2.35 8.23 -2.64
CA ASN A 115 3.78 7.92 -2.61
C ASN A 115 4.44 8.66 -1.45
N SER A 116 5.38 7.98 -0.81
CA SER A 116 6.14 8.49 0.34
C SER A 116 7.61 8.66 -0.02
N LYS A 117 8.31 9.53 0.71
CA LYS A 117 9.74 9.83 0.53
C LYS A 117 10.65 8.61 0.74
N ASP A 118 10.22 7.66 1.55
CA ASP A 118 10.89 6.36 1.74
C ASP A 118 10.75 5.43 0.53
N LYS A 119 10.10 5.88 -0.56
CA LYS A 119 9.81 5.15 -1.80
C LYS A 119 8.76 4.05 -1.66
N SER A 120 8.08 3.97 -0.52
CA SER A 120 6.86 3.16 -0.42
C SER A 120 5.68 3.84 -1.13
N SER A 121 4.72 3.04 -1.56
CA SER A 121 3.50 3.54 -2.18
C SER A 121 2.27 2.72 -1.80
N THR A 122 1.10 3.34 -1.96
CA THR A 122 -0.19 2.67 -1.83
C THR A 122 -1.09 3.10 -2.97
N GLU A 123 -1.65 2.13 -3.68
CA GLU A 123 -2.61 2.30 -4.76
C GLU A 123 -3.95 1.71 -4.32
N GLU A 124 -5.01 2.49 -4.41
CA GLU A 124 -6.37 2.12 -4.00
C GLU A 124 -7.30 2.33 -5.19
N LYS A 125 -8.18 1.36 -5.45
CA LYS A 125 -9.30 1.50 -6.38
C LYS A 125 -10.61 1.44 -5.63
N PHE A 126 -11.59 2.19 -6.13
CA PHE A 126 -12.89 2.33 -5.53
C PHE A 126 -13.98 1.89 -6.52
N ASN A 127 -15.00 1.20 -6.03
CA ASN A 127 -16.14 0.79 -6.84
C ASN A 127 -17.07 1.97 -7.16
N GLU A 128 -18.15 1.71 -7.88
CA GLU A 128 -19.09 2.75 -8.33
C GLU A 128 -19.71 3.58 -7.20
N ASN A 129 -19.77 3.02 -5.99
CA ASN A 129 -20.30 3.65 -4.79
C ASN A 129 -19.21 4.37 -3.96
N GLY A 130 -17.98 4.48 -4.48
CA GLY A 130 -16.85 5.09 -3.79
C GLY A 130 -16.30 4.24 -2.63
N LYS A 131 -16.60 2.93 -2.57
CA LYS A 131 -16.05 2.02 -1.56
C LYS A 131 -14.80 1.33 -2.08
N LEU A 132 -13.79 1.17 -1.22
CA LEU A 132 -12.53 0.49 -1.54
C LEU A 132 -12.81 -0.94 -2.05
N SER A 133 -12.27 -1.27 -3.22
CA SER A 133 -12.41 -2.59 -3.86
C SER A 133 -11.08 -3.32 -4.03
N GLU A 134 -9.99 -2.57 -4.23
CA GLU A 134 -8.64 -3.10 -4.34
C GLU A 134 -7.65 -2.17 -3.64
N LYS A 135 -6.59 -2.74 -3.08
CA LYS A 135 -5.49 -2.00 -2.48
C LYS A 135 -4.17 -2.72 -2.70
N VAL A 136 -3.18 -2.03 -3.24
CA VAL A 136 -1.81 -2.52 -3.39
C VAL A 136 -0.89 -1.63 -2.59
N ALA A 137 -0.22 -2.18 -1.57
CA ALA A 137 0.82 -1.49 -0.82
C ALA A 137 2.18 -2.01 -1.24
N THR A 138 3.02 -1.15 -1.82
CA THR A 138 4.39 -1.48 -2.23
C THR A 138 5.35 -0.92 -1.21
N ARG A 139 6.17 -1.78 -0.60
CA ARG A 139 7.23 -1.40 0.32
C ARG A 139 8.42 -0.82 -0.44
N ALA A 140 9.28 -0.08 0.25
CA ALA A 140 10.48 0.52 -0.34
C ALA A 140 11.43 -0.50 -1.01
N ASN A 141 11.42 -1.75 -0.54
CA ASN A 141 12.21 -2.85 -1.12
C ASN A 141 11.54 -3.54 -2.33
N GLY A 142 10.36 -3.07 -2.76
CA GLY A 142 9.61 -3.60 -3.89
C GLY A 142 8.63 -4.73 -3.55
N ASN A 143 8.66 -5.28 -2.33
CA ASN A 143 7.68 -6.30 -1.91
C ASN A 143 6.29 -5.67 -1.76
N ARG A 144 5.25 -6.44 -2.03
CA ARG A 144 3.87 -5.93 -2.08
C ARG A 144 2.91 -6.71 -1.19
N LEU A 145 1.95 -6.00 -0.64
CA LEU A 145 0.70 -6.56 -0.13
C LEU A 145 -0.42 -6.16 -1.09
N GLU A 146 -1.06 -7.16 -1.69
CA GLU A 146 -2.12 -6.99 -2.68
C GLU A 146 -3.44 -7.49 -2.09
N TYR A 147 -4.40 -6.59 -1.96
CA TYR A 147 -5.75 -6.87 -1.49
C TYR A 147 -6.72 -6.68 -2.64
N THR A 148 -7.52 -7.71 -2.90
CA THR A 148 -8.48 -7.74 -4.01
C THR A 148 -9.82 -8.25 -3.52
N GLU A 149 -10.86 -8.02 -4.31
CA GLU A 149 -12.23 -8.43 -3.97
C GLU A 149 -12.65 -7.93 -2.56
N ILE A 150 -12.23 -6.71 -2.21
CA ILE A 150 -12.58 -6.10 -0.92
C ILE A 150 -14.08 -5.83 -0.93
N LYS A 151 -14.78 -6.46 0.00
CA LYS A 151 -16.23 -6.36 0.18
C LYS A 151 -16.57 -5.15 1.03
N SER A 152 -17.87 -4.85 1.11
CA SER A 152 -18.36 -3.72 1.91
C SER A 152 -18.11 -3.84 3.42
N ASP A 153 -17.89 -5.05 3.93
CA ASP A 153 -17.51 -5.31 5.32
C ASP A 153 -16.00 -5.20 5.58
N GLY A 154 -15.21 -4.92 4.54
CA GLY A 154 -13.75 -4.81 4.60
C GLY A 154 -13.00 -6.14 4.44
N SER A 155 -13.70 -7.27 4.37
CA SER A 155 -13.07 -8.57 4.09
C SER A 155 -12.69 -8.71 2.61
N GLY A 156 -11.72 -9.54 2.30
CA GLY A 156 -11.28 -9.77 0.92
C GLY A 156 -10.21 -10.84 0.78
N LYS A 157 -9.62 -10.92 -0.42
CA LYS A 157 -8.44 -11.75 -0.69
C LYS A 157 -7.17 -10.96 -0.41
N ALA A 158 -6.14 -11.65 0.03
CA ALA A 158 -4.83 -11.07 0.28
C ALA A 158 -3.73 -11.89 -0.39
N LYS A 159 -2.73 -11.21 -0.94
CA LYS A 159 -1.46 -11.80 -1.37
C LYS A 159 -0.30 -10.97 -0.85
N GLU A 160 0.76 -11.63 -0.43
CA GLU A 160 2.05 -10.99 -0.19
C GLU A 160 3.03 -11.46 -1.25
N VAL A 161 3.45 -10.52 -2.10
CA VAL A 161 4.41 -10.77 -3.17
C VAL A 161 5.78 -10.32 -2.68
N LEU A 162 6.62 -11.30 -2.35
CA LEU A 162 8.04 -11.11 -2.05
C LEU A 162 8.85 -11.24 -3.35
N LYS A 163 10.13 -10.87 -3.31
CA LYS A 163 11.02 -10.89 -4.48
C LYS A 163 11.01 -12.22 -5.26
N THR A 164 10.89 -13.34 -4.58
CA THR A 164 10.99 -14.70 -5.14
C THR A 164 9.79 -15.59 -4.79
N LEU A 165 9.01 -15.21 -3.79
CA LEU A 165 7.94 -16.01 -3.19
C LEU A 165 6.65 -15.21 -3.13
N THR A 166 5.53 -15.83 -3.47
CA THR A 166 4.19 -15.26 -3.22
C THR A 166 3.44 -16.13 -2.21
N LEU A 167 2.87 -15.47 -1.21
CA LEU A 167 1.98 -16.08 -0.21
C LEU A 167 0.56 -15.59 -0.44
N GLU A 168 -0.43 -16.46 -0.29
CA GLU A 168 -1.84 -16.14 -0.51
C GLU A 168 -2.66 -16.38 0.75
N GLY A 169 -3.78 -15.66 0.87
CA GLY A 169 -4.72 -15.83 1.96
C GLY A 169 -5.83 -14.79 1.93
N THR A 170 -6.22 -14.31 3.11
CA THR A 170 -7.43 -13.50 3.29
C THR A 170 -7.18 -12.24 4.11
N LEU A 171 -7.96 -11.20 3.83
CA LEU A 171 -8.13 -10.02 4.66
C LEU A 171 -9.43 -10.16 5.45
N ALA A 172 -9.36 -10.07 6.78
CA ALA A 172 -10.50 -10.08 7.68
C ALA A 172 -11.07 -8.67 7.87
N THR A 173 -12.30 -8.60 8.40
CA THR A 173 -13.06 -7.34 8.60
C THR A 173 -12.40 -6.39 9.61
N ASP A 174 -11.60 -6.92 10.53
CA ASP A 174 -10.80 -6.14 11.49
C ASP A 174 -9.50 -5.58 10.87
N GLY A 175 -9.22 -5.91 9.61
CA GLY A 175 -8.01 -5.54 8.90
C GLY A 175 -6.83 -6.49 9.12
N LYS A 176 -7.01 -7.62 9.84
CA LYS A 176 -5.99 -8.66 9.97
C LYS A 176 -5.87 -9.42 8.66
N THR A 177 -4.64 -9.56 8.18
CA THR A 177 -4.32 -10.42 7.04
C THR A 177 -3.80 -11.75 7.54
N THR A 178 -4.27 -12.85 6.96
CA THR A 178 -3.75 -14.20 7.24
C THR A 178 -3.37 -14.85 5.92
N LEU A 179 -2.10 -15.18 5.78
CA LEU A 179 -1.50 -15.85 4.63
C LEU A 179 -1.19 -17.30 5.02
N THR A 180 -1.58 -18.27 4.20
CA THR A 180 -1.56 -19.68 4.60
C THR A 180 -0.76 -20.52 3.62
N VAL A 181 0.09 -21.40 4.17
CA VAL A 181 0.78 -22.46 3.42
C VAL A 181 0.42 -23.80 4.05
N LYS A 182 -0.07 -24.73 3.21
CA LYS A 182 -0.42 -26.09 3.63
C LYS A 182 0.55 -27.09 3.02
N GLU A 183 0.98 -28.04 3.84
CA GLU A 183 1.78 -29.20 3.44
C GLU A 183 1.33 -30.41 4.27
N GLY A 184 0.70 -31.40 3.63
CA GLY A 184 0.09 -32.52 4.34
C GLY A 184 -0.92 -32.07 5.39
N THR A 185 -0.73 -32.49 6.64
CA THR A 185 -1.54 -32.10 7.82
C THR A 185 -1.09 -30.79 8.47
N VAL A 186 0.04 -30.22 8.01
CA VAL A 186 0.62 -28.98 8.55
C VAL A 186 0.03 -27.77 7.83
N THR A 187 -0.42 -26.80 8.62
CA THR A 187 -0.85 -25.47 8.17
C THR A 187 0.01 -24.41 8.87
N LEU A 188 0.80 -23.68 8.09
CA LEU A 188 1.51 -22.48 8.51
C LEU A 188 0.66 -21.25 8.18
N SER A 189 0.43 -20.40 9.17
CA SER A 189 -0.31 -19.14 9.00
C SER A 189 0.58 -17.97 9.41
N LYS A 190 0.89 -17.09 8.44
CA LYS A 190 1.51 -15.79 8.69
C LYS A 190 0.41 -14.74 8.82
N ASN A 191 0.34 -14.12 9.98
CA ASN A 191 -0.63 -13.11 10.31
C ASN A 191 0.03 -11.72 10.25
N ILE A 192 -0.66 -10.73 9.68
CA ILE A 192 -0.24 -9.34 9.66
C ILE A 192 -1.40 -8.52 10.24
N ALA A 193 -1.20 -7.95 11.42
CA ALA A 193 -2.18 -7.09 12.06
C ALA A 193 -2.35 -5.78 11.28
N LYS A 194 -3.43 -5.05 11.55
CA LYS A 194 -3.66 -3.71 10.97
C LYS A 194 -2.53 -2.72 11.29
N SER A 195 -1.84 -2.90 12.43
CA SER A 195 -0.65 -2.14 12.83
C SER A 195 0.61 -2.47 12.01
N GLY A 196 0.57 -3.55 11.21
CA GLY A 196 1.73 -4.12 10.53
C GLY A 196 2.51 -5.14 11.35
N GLU A 197 2.12 -5.41 12.60
CA GLU A 197 2.74 -6.44 13.43
C GLU A 197 2.57 -7.83 12.81
N ILE A 198 3.64 -8.61 12.79
CA ILE A 198 3.66 -9.96 12.23
C ILE A 198 3.66 -10.98 13.36
N THR A 199 2.78 -11.98 13.24
CA THR A 199 2.85 -13.21 14.03
C THR A 199 2.76 -14.42 13.10
N VAL A 200 3.33 -15.54 13.51
CA VAL A 200 3.30 -16.77 12.72
C VAL A 200 2.90 -17.92 13.62
N GLU A 201 1.98 -18.74 13.16
CA GLU A 201 1.50 -19.92 13.87
C GLU A 201 1.60 -21.15 12.97
N LEU A 202 1.79 -22.32 13.58
CA LEU A 202 1.84 -23.60 12.89
C LEU A 202 0.91 -24.57 13.60
N ASN A 203 -0.05 -25.11 12.85
CA ASN A 203 -0.98 -26.11 13.33
C ASN A 203 -0.81 -27.40 12.52
N ASP A 204 -0.64 -28.53 13.22
CA ASP A 204 -0.58 -29.85 12.61
C ASP A 204 -1.71 -30.73 13.17
N THR A 205 -2.56 -31.23 12.27
CA THR A 205 -3.64 -32.14 12.63
C THR A 205 -3.19 -33.58 12.82
N ASP A 206 -1.91 -33.91 12.59
CA ASP A 206 -1.35 -35.22 12.93
C ASP A 206 -1.53 -35.49 14.43
N THR A 207 -2.02 -36.69 14.74
CA THR A 207 -2.25 -37.18 16.10
C THR A 207 -1.06 -37.98 16.62
N THR A 208 -0.11 -38.34 15.75
CA THR A 208 1.06 -39.15 16.09
C THR A 208 2.18 -38.27 16.61
N GLN A 209 2.49 -38.34 17.90
CA GLN A 209 3.49 -37.47 18.54
C GLN A 209 4.88 -37.53 17.87
N ALA A 210 5.26 -38.69 17.32
CA ALA A 210 6.54 -38.89 16.65
C ALA A 210 6.70 -38.08 15.36
N THR A 211 5.61 -37.65 14.73
CA THR A 211 5.59 -36.98 13.42
C THR A 211 4.84 -35.66 13.42
N LYS A 212 4.04 -35.37 14.45
CA LYS A 212 3.31 -34.12 14.65
C LYS A 212 4.27 -32.95 14.86
N LYS A 213 4.09 -31.89 14.07
CA LYS A 213 4.81 -30.62 14.20
C LYS A 213 4.10 -29.71 15.18
N THR A 214 4.89 -29.00 15.98
CA THR A 214 4.44 -27.87 16.80
C THR A 214 5.29 -26.65 16.48
N GLY A 215 4.72 -25.46 16.61
CA GLY A 215 5.41 -24.19 16.36
C GLY A 215 5.34 -23.26 17.57
N GLU A 216 6.46 -22.64 17.90
CA GLU A 216 6.54 -21.59 18.93
C GLU A 216 7.06 -20.30 18.30
N TRP A 217 6.29 -19.21 18.41
CA TRP A 217 6.63 -17.90 17.86
C TRP A 217 7.30 -17.01 18.90
N ASP A 218 8.47 -16.48 18.55
CA ASP A 218 9.15 -15.43 19.30
C ASP A 218 9.07 -14.11 18.52
N SER A 219 8.25 -13.18 19.01
CA SER A 219 8.08 -11.86 18.41
C SER A 219 9.32 -10.98 18.50
N LYS A 220 10.23 -11.22 19.47
CA LYS A 220 11.45 -10.41 19.64
C LYS A 220 12.43 -10.65 18.51
N THR A 221 12.50 -11.89 18.03
CA THR A 221 13.39 -12.31 16.95
C THR A 221 12.66 -12.53 15.62
N SER A 222 11.33 -12.44 15.61
CA SER A 222 10.48 -12.77 14.46
C SER A 222 10.74 -14.19 13.95
N THR A 223 10.85 -15.14 14.89
CA THR A 223 11.26 -16.52 14.62
C THR A 223 10.17 -17.50 15.03
N LEU A 224 9.81 -18.42 14.13
CA LEU A 224 9.03 -19.61 14.44
C LEU A 224 9.96 -20.81 14.62
N THR A 225 10.00 -21.38 15.82
CA THR A 225 10.72 -22.63 16.10
C THR A 225 9.78 -23.81 15.88
N ILE A 226 10.17 -24.74 15.01
CA ILE A 226 9.40 -25.96 14.71
C ILE A 226 9.99 -27.14 15.48
N SER A 227 9.14 -27.84 16.23
CA SER A 227 9.50 -29.04 16.99
C SER A 227 8.73 -30.26 16.53
N VAL A 228 9.36 -31.43 16.64
CA VAL A 228 8.76 -32.75 16.44
C VAL A 228 9.26 -33.66 17.55
N ASN A 229 8.37 -34.45 18.15
CA ASN A 229 8.72 -35.36 19.27
C ASN A 229 9.53 -34.66 20.39
N SER A 230 9.08 -33.47 20.79
CA SER A 230 9.72 -32.63 21.83
C SER A 230 11.15 -32.16 21.55
N LYS A 231 11.61 -32.22 20.29
CA LYS A 231 12.90 -31.69 19.86
C LYS A 231 12.74 -30.60 18.81
N LYS A 232 13.50 -29.51 18.95
CA LYS A 232 13.59 -28.49 17.90
C LYS A 232 14.23 -29.11 16.66
N THR A 233 13.67 -28.83 15.50
CA THR A 233 14.15 -29.39 14.23
C THR A 233 14.63 -28.30 13.29
N LYS A 234 13.86 -27.22 13.18
CA LYS A 234 14.15 -26.08 12.30
C LYS A 234 13.63 -24.80 12.95
N GLN A 235 14.17 -23.68 12.53
CA GLN A 235 13.57 -22.37 12.77
C GLN A 235 13.32 -21.65 11.44
N LEU A 236 12.22 -20.90 11.37
CA LEU A 236 11.89 -20.00 10.27
C LEU A 236 11.95 -18.56 10.79
N VAL A 237 12.83 -17.74 10.23
CA VAL A 237 12.94 -16.32 10.58
C VAL A 237 12.25 -15.50 9.49
N PHE A 238 11.32 -14.65 9.91
CA PHE A 238 10.59 -13.72 9.04
C PHE A 238 11.22 -12.34 9.19
N THR A 239 12.10 -11.99 8.25
CA THR A 239 12.99 -10.85 8.39
C THR A 239 12.28 -9.51 8.16
N LYS A 240 12.92 -8.41 8.61
CA LYS A 240 12.42 -7.04 8.38
C LYS A 240 12.45 -6.66 6.89
N GLU A 241 13.38 -7.26 6.15
CA GLU A 241 13.51 -7.18 4.70
C GLU A 241 12.42 -7.99 3.98
N SER A 242 11.51 -8.61 4.73
CA SER A 242 10.41 -9.42 4.20
C SER A 242 10.93 -10.61 3.37
N THR A 243 11.94 -11.30 3.88
CA THR A 243 12.39 -12.63 3.43
C THR A 243 12.06 -13.67 4.50
N ILE A 244 12.11 -14.95 4.12
CA ILE A 244 11.98 -16.06 5.05
C ILE A 244 13.25 -16.88 4.98
N THR A 245 13.90 -17.14 6.11
CA THR A 245 15.07 -18.03 6.16
C THR A 245 14.79 -19.25 6.99
N VAL A 246 15.35 -20.39 6.61
CA VAL A 246 15.29 -21.64 7.37
C VAL A 246 16.68 -22.03 7.86
N GLN A 247 16.76 -22.50 9.10
CA GLN A 247 17.98 -23.11 9.66
C GLN A 247 17.60 -24.33 10.49
N LYS A 248 18.44 -25.37 10.47
CA LYS A 248 18.21 -26.62 11.21
C LYS A 248 18.84 -26.57 12.60
N TYR A 249 18.28 -27.34 13.51
CA TYR A 249 18.92 -27.71 14.76
C TYR A 249 19.68 -29.02 14.63
N ASP A 250 20.63 -29.22 15.54
CA ASP A 250 21.29 -30.51 15.78
C ASP A 250 20.29 -31.62 16.16
N SER A 251 20.73 -32.87 16.11
CA SER A 251 19.89 -34.03 16.48
C SER A 251 19.43 -34.05 17.95
N ALA A 252 20.10 -33.27 18.81
CA ALA A 252 19.69 -33.05 20.20
C ALA A 252 18.54 -32.03 20.29
N GLY A 253 18.34 -31.19 19.27
CA GLY A 253 17.35 -30.13 19.23
C GLY A 253 17.74 -28.92 20.08
N THR A 254 19.04 -28.69 20.27
CA THR A 254 19.59 -27.67 21.19
C THR A 254 20.30 -26.54 20.47
N ASN A 255 21.23 -26.87 19.56
CA ASN A 255 22.04 -25.87 18.86
C ASN A 255 21.64 -25.80 17.39
N LEU A 256 21.77 -24.61 16.82
CA LEU A 256 21.62 -24.44 15.37
C LEU A 256 22.86 -25.00 14.66
N GLU A 257 22.63 -25.66 13.53
CA GLU A 257 23.70 -26.17 12.68
C GLU A 257 23.76 -25.41 11.35
N GLY A 258 24.96 -25.38 10.77
CA GLY A 258 25.21 -24.72 9.49
C GLY A 258 24.87 -23.23 9.50
N SER A 259 24.31 -22.74 8.40
CA SER A 259 23.90 -21.34 8.24
C SER A 259 22.45 -21.27 7.77
N ALA A 260 21.76 -20.19 8.12
CA ALA A 260 20.41 -19.93 7.64
C ALA A 260 20.41 -19.77 6.11
N VAL A 261 19.42 -20.38 5.47
CA VAL A 261 19.23 -20.35 4.01
C VAL A 261 17.94 -19.61 3.70
N GLU A 262 18.00 -18.65 2.78
CA GLU A 262 16.81 -17.95 2.29
C GLU A 262 15.91 -18.88 1.48
N ILE A 263 14.63 -18.89 1.81
CA ILE A 263 13.57 -19.56 1.06
C ILE A 263 13.20 -18.67 -0.12
N LYS A 264 13.36 -19.21 -1.32
CA LYS A 264 13.11 -18.54 -2.60
C LYS A 264 11.87 -19.06 -3.30
N THR A 265 11.36 -20.24 -2.93
CA THR A 265 10.18 -20.82 -3.58
C THR A 265 9.17 -21.35 -2.58
N LEU A 266 7.91 -21.49 -3.04
CA LEU A 266 6.87 -22.08 -2.20
C LEU A 266 7.18 -23.55 -1.87
N ASP A 267 7.85 -24.27 -2.78
CA ASP A 267 8.23 -25.66 -2.56
C ASP A 267 9.33 -25.81 -1.50
N GLU A 268 10.29 -24.89 -1.46
CA GLU A 268 11.27 -24.84 -0.36
C GLU A 268 10.59 -24.57 0.98
N LEU A 269 9.60 -23.69 1.03
CA LEU A 269 8.81 -23.45 2.24
C LEU A 269 8.03 -24.70 2.65
N LYS A 270 7.35 -25.36 1.71
CA LYS A 270 6.66 -26.62 1.97
C LYS A 270 7.62 -27.71 2.45
N ASN A 271 8.81 -27.83 1.87
CA ASN A 271 9.85 -28.76 2.33
C ASN A 271 10.36 -28.43 3.74
N ALA A 272 10.33 -27.16 4.16
CA ALA A 272 10.61 -26.80 5.54
C ALA A 272 9.52 -27.30 6.52
N LEU A 273 8.27 -27.43 6.06
CA LEU A 273 7.12 -27.91 6.84
C LEU A 273 6.99 -29.44 6.90
N LYS A 274 7.65 -30.18 5.99
CA LYS A 274 7.80 -31.64 6.07
C LYS A 274 8.66 -32.05 7.27
#